data_AF-A0A972LK26-F1
#
_entry.id   AF-A0A972LK26-F1
#
_cell.length_a   1.000
_cell.length_b   1.000
_cell.length_c   1.000
_cell.angle_alpha   90.00
_cell.angle_beta   90.00
_cell.angle_gamma   90.00
#
_symmetry.space_group_name_H-M   'P 1'
#
loop_
_entity.id
_entity.type
_entity.pdbx_description
1 polymer ?
#
loop_
_entity_poly.entity_id
_entity_poly.type
_entity_poly.pdbx_seq_one_letter_code
_entity_poly.pdbx_strand_id
1 'polypeptide(L)'
;MIRQIEALVEINFWGKFNVSKCGAKSLNKGSSITFISGAFSKKPNPNVFIISTSVAAVEAMAKTLSLSLSPIRVNVISPYVVDTRLLGSGQTTKERKDFLESTAKSLPSHCLGTPKDIGEAAVF
;
A
#
# COMPACT_ATOMS: atom_id res chain seq x y z
N MET A 1 -2.52 -4.86 -22.10
CA MET A 1 -1.37 -5.01 -21.18
C MET A 1 -0.78 -3.66 -20.76
N ILE A 2 -0.19 -2.86 -21.66
CA ILE A 2 0.43 -1.56 -21.31
C ILE A 2 -0.55 -0.61 -20.58
N ARG A 3 -1.77 -0.42 -21.10
CA ARG A 3 -2.78 0.43 -20.45
C ARG A 3 -3.15 0.02 -19.02
N GLN A 4 -3.09 -1.27 -18.69
CA GLN A 4 -3.36 -1.76 -17.33
C GLN A 4 -2.21 -1.42 -16.39
N ILE A 5 -0.98 -1.51 -16.88
CA ILE A 5 0.24 -1.09 -16.16
C ILE A 5 0.19 0.41 -15.90
N GLU A 6 -0.13 1.21 -16.92
CA GLU A 6 -0.27 2.66 -16.81
C GLU A 6 -1.34 3.03 -15.77
N ALA A 7 -2.54 2.43 -15.86
CA ALA A 7 -3.61 2.68 -14.90
C ALA A 7 -3.21 2.33 -13.46
N LEU A 8 -2.45 1.25 -13.28
CA LEU A 8 -1.95 0.84 -11.96
C LEU A 8 -0.94 1.85 -11.41
N VAL A 9 0.00 2.32 -12.22
CA VAL A 9 0.98 3.35 -11.82
C VAL A 9 0.29 4.69 -11.55
N GLU A 10 -0.67 5.07 -12.40
CA GLU A 10 -1.49 6.26 -12.21
C GLU A 10 -2.18 6.26 -10.86
N ILE A 11 -2.84 5.17 -10.48
CA ILE A 11 -3.53 5.08 -9.20
C ILE A 11 -2.54 4.95 -8.03
N ASN A 12 -1.57 4.03 -8.15
CA ASN A 12 -0.72 3.68 -7.01
C ASN A 12 0.35 4.72 -6.70
N PHE A 13 0.84 5.43 -7.69
CA PHE A 13 1.90 6.42 -7.52
C PHE A 13 1.37 7.84 -7.77
N TRP A 14 0.95 8.14 -9.00
CA TRP A 14 0.59 9.52 -9.37
C TRP A 14 -0.62 10.04 -8.60
N GLY A 15 -1.62 9.22 -8.32
CA GLY A 15 -2.77 9.59 -7.50
C GLY A 15 -2.35 10.00 -6.10
N LYS A 16 -1.46 9.23 -5.46
CA LYS A 16 -0.93 9.55 -4.12
C LYS A 16 -0.06 10.81 -4.15
N PHE A 17 0.78 10.97 -5.18
CA PHE A 17 1.58 12.18 -5.38
C PHE A 17 0.69 13.42 -5.56
N ASN A 18 -0.30 13.35 -6.43
CA ASN A 18 -1.19 14.46 -6.73
C ASN A 18 -2.02 14.87 -5.51
N VAL A 19 -2.57 13.90 -4.76
CA VAL A 19 -3.31 14.17 -3.52
C VAL A 19 -2.41 14.82 -2.48
N SER A 20 -1.17 14.32 -2.29
CA SER A 20 -0.26 14.94 -1.32
C SER A 20 0.20 16.33 -1.74
N LYS A 21 0.54 16.54 -3.01
CA LYS A 21 0.96 17.85 -3.55
C LYS A 21 -0.16 18.90 -3.43
N CYS A 22 -1.39 18.55 -3.80
CA CYS A 22 -2.51 19.48 -3.76
C CYS A 22 -3.05 19.64 -2.33
N GLY A 23 -3.19 18.54 -1.60
CA GLY A 23 -3.74 18.52 -0.24
C GLY A 23 -2.82 19.12 0.81
N ALA A 24 -1.49 19.10 0.62
CA ALA A 24 -0.55 19.67 1.58
C ALA A 24 -0.78 21.15 1.87
N LYS A 25 -1.32 21.92 0.90
CA LYS A 25 -1.64 23.34 1.08
C LYS A 25 -2.77 23.59 2.07
N SER A 26 -3.59 22.58 2.34
CA SER A 26 -4.74 22.65 3.26
C SER A 26 -4.44 22.05 4.64
N LEU A 27 -3.21 21.56 4.87
CA LEU A 27 -2.82 20.95 6.13
C LEU A 27 -2.30 21.99 7.13
N ASN A 28 -2.62 21.79 8.40
CA ASN A 28 -2.15 22.62 9.49
C ASN A 28 -0.76 22.17 9.97
N LYS A 29 -0.09 23.03 10.74
CA LYS A 29 1.12 22.64 11.47
C LYS A 29 0.82 21.46 12.39
N GLY A 30 1.63 20.40 12.33
CA GLY A 30 1.46 19.19 13.14
C GLY A 30 0.55 18.12 12.52
N SER A 31 -0.05 18.38 11.35
CA SER A 31 -0.75 17.36 10.57
C SER A 31 0.17 16.23 10.11
N SER A 32 -0.43 15.12 9.66
CA SER A 32 0.29 14.00 9.08
C SER A 32 -0.36 13.48 7.81
N ILE A 33 0.46 12.95 6.91
CA ILE A 33 0.05 12.17 5.74
C ILE A 33 0.50 10.73 5.98
N THR A 34 -0.39 9.77 5.84
CA THR A 34 -0.06 8.34 5.92
C THR A 34 -0.46 7.66 4.63
N PHE A 35 0.52 7.12 3.91
CA PHE A 35 0.27 6.32 2.71
C PHE A 35 0.18 4.83 3.03
N ILE A 36 -0.46 4.07 2.14
CA ILE A 36 -0.40 2.61 2.12
C ILE A 36 0.47 2.18 0.93
N SER A 37 1.55 1.45 1.20
CA SER A 37 2.40 0.79 0.19
C SER A 37 2.08 -0.70 0.13
N GLY A 38 3.08 -1.57 0.31
CA GLY A 38 2.95 -3.01 0.40
C GLY A 38 4.32 -3.67 0.57
N ALA A 39 4.38 -4.77 1.30
CA ALA A 39 5.64 -5.44 1.67
C ALA A 39 6.44 -5.98 0.47
N PHE A 40 5.83 -6.05 -0.72
CA PHE A 40 6.52 -6.34 -1.97
C PHE A 40 7.56 -5.29 -2.37
N SER A 41 7.58 -4.11 -1.74
CA SER A 41 8.69 -3.14 -1.85
C SER A 41 10.02 -3.73 -1.38
N LYS A 42 9.98 -4.58 -0.35
CA LYS A 42 11.14 -5.21 0.31
C LYS A 42 11.27 -6.70 -0.01
N LYS A 43 10.18 -7.34 -0.45
CA LYS A 43 10.12 -8.74 -0.84
C LYS A 43 9.62 -8.84 -2.30
N PRO A 44 10.44 -8.46 -3.30
CA PRO A 44 9.99 -8.40 -4.68
C PRO A 44 9.55 -9.78 -5.17
N ASN A 45 8.48 -9.80 -5.98
CA ASN A 45 7.94 -11.01 -6.59
C ASN A 45 7.77 -10.76 -8.11
N PRO A 46 8.39 -11.57 -8.99
CA PRO A 46 8.35 -11.36 -10.43
C PRO A 46 6.95 -11.41 -11.01
N ASN A 47 6.01 -12.14 -10.38
CA ASN A 47 4.63 -12.25 -10.83
C ASN A 47 3.81 -10.97 -10.56
N VAL A 48 4.34 -10.04 -9.75
CA VAL A 48 3.70 -8.77 -9.41
C VAL A 48 4.69 -7.61 -9.56
N PHE A 49 5.47 -7.63 -10.63
CA PHE A 49 6.53 -6.65 -10.91
C PHE A 49 6.06 -5.21 -10.75
N ILE A 50 5.00 -4.80 -11.47
CA ILE A 50 4.53 -3.41 -11.45
C ILE A 50 3.96 -2.97 -10.10
N ILE A 51 3.36 -3.90 -9.36
CA ILE A 51 2.90 -3.64 -7.99
C ILE A 51 4.12 -3.39 -7.11
N SER A 52 5.10 -4.30 -7.14
CA SER A 52 6.33 -4.22 -6.33
C SER A 52 7.08 -2.90 -6.57
N THR A 53 7.23 -2.49 -7.84
CA THR A 53 7.92 -1.24 -8.19
C THR A 53 7.10 -0.01 -7.78
N SER A 54 5.78 0.00 -8.01
CA SER A 54 4.95 1.14 -7.62
C SER A 54 4.89 1.35 -6.10
N VAL A 55 4.81 0.29 -5.29
CA VAL A 55 4.83 0.43 -3.83
C VAL A 55 6.19 0.86 -3.29
N ALA A 56 7.29 0.43 -3.93
CA ALA A 56 8.63 0.94 -3.60
C ALA A 56 8.78 2.44 -3.92
N ALA A 57 8.23 2.89 -5.06
CA ALA A 57 8.21 4.30 -5.42
C ALA A 57 7.44 5.16 -4.41
N VAL A 58 6.31 4.65 -3.88
CA VAL A 58 5.56 5.32 -2.80
C VAL A 58 6.40 5.45 -1.52
N GLU A 59 7.14 4.42 -1.13
CA GLU A 59 8.01 4.50 0.05
C GLU A 59 9.15 5.51 -0.12
N ALA A 60 9.74 5.60 -1.31
CA ALA A 60 10.75 6.61 -1.61
C ALA A 60 10.15 8.04 -1.60
N MET A 61 8.99 8.20 -2.25
CA MET A 61 8.27 9.49 -2.29
C MET A 61 7.93 9.99 -0.88
N ALA A 62 7.43 9.11 0.00
CA ALA A 62 7.07 9.48 1.37
C ALA A 62 8.25 10.04 2.16
N LYS A 63 9.45 9.44 2.00
CA LYS A 63 10.68 9.94 2.64
C LYS A 63 11.03 11.34 2.16
N THR A 64 10.99 11.57 0.85
CA THR A 64 11.26 12.89 0.26
C THR A 64 10.24 13.92 0.72
N LEU A 65 8.94 13.58 0.69
CA LEU A 65 7.86 14.46 1.14
C LEU A 65 7.98 14.81 2.63
N SER A 66 8.38 13.86 3.49
CA SER A 66 8.58 14.14 4.91
C SER A 66 9.63 15.23 5.15
N LEU A 67 10.67 15.30 4.32
CA LEU A 67 11.70 16.33 4.40
C LEU A 67 11.16 17.67 3.87
N SER A 68 10.50 17.64 2.71
CA SER A 68 10.01 18.85 2.05
C SER A 68 8.82 19.52 2.75
N LEU A 69 8.00 18.75 3.47
CA LEU A 69 6.76 19.24 4.11
C LEU A 69 6.91 19.50 5.61
N SER A 70 8.12 19.37 6.18
CA SER A 70 8.35 19.63 7.59
C SER A 70 7.76 20.99 8.01
N PRO A 71 6.98 21.07 9.11
CA PRO A 71 6.84 20.08 10.19
C PRO A 71 5.68 19.07 10.02
N ILE A 72 5.06 18.97 8.84
CA ILE A 72 4.07 17.92 8.55
C ILE A 72 4.78 16.56 8.50
N ARG A 73 4.24 15.57 9.20
CA ARG A 73 4.79 14.21 9.19
C ARG A 73 4.31 13.44 7.97
N VAL A 74 5.15 12.61 7.38
CA VAL A 74 4.75 11.70 6.29
C VAL A 74 5.20 10.28 6.61
N ASN A 75 4.26 9.36 6.68
CA ASN A 75 4.49 7.96 7.04
C ASN A 75 3.93 7.01 5.99
N VAL A 76 4.33 5.73 6.07
CA VAL A 76 3.83 4.68 5.19
C VAL A 76 3.54 3.42 5.99
N ILE A 77 2.35 2.84 5.79
CA ILE A 77 2.01 1.49 6.23
C ILE A 77 2.28 0.54 5.07
N SER A 78 3.11 -0.49 5.31
CA SER A 78 3.52 -1.46 4.29
C SER A 78 2.94 -2.85 4.63
N PRO A 79 1.66 -3.10 4.32
CA PRO A 79 1.01 -4.36 4.64
C PRO A 79 1.52 -5.49 3.73
N TYR A 80 1.40 -6.73 4.21
CA TYR A 80 1.44 -7.90 3.33
C TYR A 80 0.01 -8.24 2.87
N VAL A 81 -0.38 -9.52 2.85
CA VAL A 81 -1.72 -9.93 2.48
C VAL A 81 -2.72 -9.54 3.58
N VAL A 82 -3.72 -8.75 3.19
CA VAL A 82 -4.83 -8.29 4.03
C VAL A 82 -6.13 -8.87 3.46
N ASP A 83 -6.93 -9.52 4.30
CA ASP A 83 -8.22 -10.07 3.90
C ASP A 83 -9.22 -8.95 3.62
N THR A 84 -9.29 -8.55 2.35
CA THR A 84 -10.19 -7.52 1.84
C THR A 84 -11.06 -8.07 0.72
N ARG A 85 -12.18 -7.39 0.43
CA ARG A 85 -13.05 -7.74 -0.71
C ARG A 85 -12.36 -7.59 -2.06
N LEU A 86 -11.35 -6.73 -2.16
CA LEU A 86 -10.58 -6.51 -3.38
C LEU A 86 -9.64 -7.68 -3.68
N LEU A 87 -9.13 -8.33 -2.64
CA LEU A 87 -8.22 -9.46 -2.76
C LEU A 87 -8.96 -10.67 -3.35
N GLY A 88 -8.44 -11.17 -4.47
CA GLY A 88 -9.05 -12.26 -5.25
C GLY A 88 -10.19 -11.81 -6.17
N SER A 89 -10.28 -10.51 -6.50
CA SER A 89 -11.18 -10.02 -7.55
C SER A 89 -10.91 -10.78 -8.86
N GLY A 90 -11.94 -11.46 -9.38
CA GLY A 90 -11.86 -12.30 -10.59
C GLY A 90 -11.51 -13.77 -10.32
N GLN A 91 -11.26 -14.15 -9.06
CA GLN A 91 -11.11 -15.56 -8.64
C GLN A 91 -12.46 -16.13 -8.17
N THR A 92 -12.59 -17.46 -8.22
CA THR A 92 -13.69 -18.18 -7.57
C THR A 92 -13.57 -18.10 -6.04
N THR A 93 -14.69 -18.33 -5.35
CA THR A 93 -14.71 -18.39 -3.87
C THR A 93 -13.73 -19.42 -3.32
N LYS A 94 -13.54 -20.55 -4.02
CA LYS A 94 -12.61 -21.61 -3.62
C LYS A 94 -11.17 -21.17 -3.79
N GLU A 95 -10.78 -20.66 -4.96
CA GLU A 95 -9.42 -20.17 -5.21
C GLU A 95 -9.00 -19.09 -4.22
N ARG A 96 -9.91 -18.14 -3.94
CA ARG A 96 -9.68 -17.11 -2.92
C ARG A 96 -9.45 -17.74 -1.54
N LYS A 97 -10.32 -18.66 -1.12
CA LYS A 97 -10.19 -19.33 0.17
C LYS A 97 -8.87 -20.09 0.28
N ASP A 98 -8.53 -20.89 -0.72
CA ASP A 98 -7.30 -21.69 -0.76
C ASP A 98 -6.04 -20.79 -0.72
N PHE A 99 -6.07 -19.65 -1.42
CA PHE A 99 -5.00 -18.64 -1.38
C PHE A 99 -4.84 -18.03 0.02
N LEU A 100 -5.94 -17.64 0.67
CA LEU A 100 -5.89 -17.04 2.00
C LEU A 100 -5.38 -18.03 3.05
N GLU A 101 -5.88 -19.26 3.03
CA GLU A 101 -5.48 -20.30 3.98
C GLU A 101 -4.01 -20.70 3.80
N SER A 102 -3.56 -20.90 2.56
CA SER A 102 -2.16 -21.23 2.29
C SER A 102 -1.21 -20.09 2.68
N THR A 103 -1.59 -18.84 2.37
CA THR A 103 -0.83 -17.66 2.78
C THR A 103 -0.74 -17.59 4.30
N ALA A 104 -1.85 -17.69 5.02
CA ALA A 104 -1.87 -17.65 6.48
C ALA A 104 -0.92 -18.70 7.06
N LYS A 105 -1.00 -19.96 6.62
CA LYS A 105 -0.14 -21.06 7.10
C LYS A 105 1.36 -20.78 6.89
N SER A 106 1.72 -20.12 5.80
CA SER A 106 3.11 -19.79 5.47
C SER A 106 3.71 -18.66 6.30
N LEU A 107 2.88 -17.83 6.95
CA LEU A 107 3.34 -16.69 7.72
C LEU A 107 3.74 -17.14 9.14
N PRO A 108 4.78 -16.54 9.74
CA PRO A 108 5.17 -16.84 11.13
C PRO A 108 4.05 -16.60 12.15
N SER A 109 3.14 -15.65 11.87
CA SER A 109 1.97 -15.36 12.71
C SER A 109 0.83 -16.36 12.54
N HIS A 110 0.87 -17.21 11.50
CA HIS A 110 -0.22 -18.08 11.08
C HIS A 110 -1.56 -17.37 10.83
N CYS A 111 -1.54 -16.05 10.64
CA CYS A 111 -2.72 -15.21 10.46
C CYS A 111 -2.47 -14.14 9.39
N LEU A 112 -3.53 -13.76 8.68
CA LEU A 112 -3.52 -12.64 7.73
C LEU A 112 -3.80 -11.32 8.45
N GLY A 113 -3.42 -10.21 7.80
CA GLY A 113 -3.89 -8.90 8.24
C GLY A 113 -5.38 -8.69 7.94
N THR A 114 -6.01 -7.83 8.71
CA THR A 114 -7.38 -7.36 8.52
C THR A 114 -7.39 -5.85 8.25
N PRO A 115 -8.46 -5.30 7.65
CA PRO A 115 -8.61 -3.85 7.53
C PRO A 115 -8.52 -3.12 8.88
N LYS A 116 -8.94 -3.78 9.98
CA LYS A 116 -8.87 -3.23 11.33
C LYS A 116 -7.42 -3.04 11.77
N ASP A 117 -6.55 -4.03 11.54
CA ASP A 117 -5.12 -3.93 11.89
C ASP A 117 -4.44 -2.77 11.15
N ILE A 118 -4.80 -2.55 9.89
CA ILE A 118 -4.30 -1.41 9.11
C ILE A 118 -4.84 -0.08 9.63
N GLY A 119 -6.11 -0.06 10.04
CA GLY A 119 -6.73 1.11 10.67
C GLY A 119 -6.05 1.47 12.00
N GLU A 120 -5.75 0.49 12.84
CA GLU A 120 -5.02 0.68 14.10
C GLU A 120 -3.60 1.22 13.85
N ALA A 121 -2.90 0.72 12.83
CA ALA A 121 -1.61 1.26 12.42
C ALA A 121 -1.68 2.70 11.87
N ALA A 122 -2.82 3.11 11.30
CA ALA A 122 -3.00 4.46 10.75
C ALA A 122 -3.29 5.53 11.81
N VAL A 123 -3.87 5.14 12.95
CA VAL A 123 -4.21 6.07 14.05
C VAL A 123 -3.07 6.22 15.08
N PHE A 124 -2.07 5.34 15.05
CA PHE A 124 -0.88 5.41 15.89
C PHE A 124 0.01 6.63 15.54
#